data_AF-X1T957-F1
#
_entry.id   AF-X1T957-F1
#
_cell.length_a   1.000
_cell.length_b   1.000
_cell.length_c   1.000
_cell.angle_alpha   90.00
_cell.angle_beta   90.00
_cell.angle_gamma   90.00
#
_symmetry.space_group_name_H-M   'P 1'
#
loop_
_entity.id
_entity.type
_entity.pdbx_description
1 polymer ?
#
loop_
_entity_poly.entity_id
_entity_poly.type
_entity_poly.pdbx_seq_one_letter_code
_entity_poly.pdbx_strand_id
1 'polypeptide(L)'
;MKKFLIVLTVITLASLLMGAGCFISNLPPVITSYPVKTATVGVEYTYDVEATDSDIEDVLTYYLTAYPNGMNINSATGLIK
;
A
#
# COMPACT_ATOMS: atom_id res chain seq x y z
N MET A 1 3.18 54.99 -14.49
CA MET A 1 4.22 54.65 -15.49
C MET A 1 5.35 53.90 -14.79
N LYS A 2 5.82 52.78 -15.39
CA LYS A 2 7.10 52.03 -15.16
C LYS A 2 7.19 51.25 -13.82
N LYS A 3 7.01 49.91 -13.77
CA LYS A 3 7.82 48.74 -14.26
C LYS A 3 8.96 48.29 -13.31
N PHE A 4 8.80 47.07 -12.77
CA PHE A 4 9.78 45.99 -12.47
C PHE A 4 10.95 46.16 -11.48
N LEU A 5 11.02 45.27 -10.47
CA LEU A 5 12.22 44.45 -10.20
C LEU A 5 11.89 43.17 -9.41
N ILE A 6 12.29 42.02 -9.98
CA ILE A 6 12.35 40.66 -9.42
C ILE A 6 13.71 40.49 -8.69
N VAL A 7 13.80 39.62 -7.68
CA VAL A 7 14.98 38.77 -7.25
C VAL A 7 14.93 38.53 -5.71
N LEU A 8 15.29 37.42 -5.06
CA LEU A 8 15.39 35.96 -5.33
C LEU A 8 16.09 35.38 -4.06
N THR A 9 15.35 34.87 -3.06
CA THR A 9 15.87 34.04 -1.94
C THR A 9 14.62 33.37 -1.33
N VAL A 10 14.37 32.06 -1.25
CA VAL A 10 15.18 30.86 -1.11
C VAL A 10 14.37 29.70 -1.73
N ILE A 11 14.81 29.26 -2.91
CA ILE A 11 14.48 27.94 -3.47
C ILE A 11 15.71 27.08 -3.17
N THR A 12 15.60 26.15 -2.22
CA THR A 12 16.38 24.89 -2.07
C THR A 12 15.67 24.09 -0.96
N LEU A 13 14.94 23.01 -1.24
CA LEU A 13 15.54 21.72 -1.57
C LEU A 13 14.69 20.98 -2.61
N ALA A 14 15.37 20.43 -3.61
CA ALA A 14 14.83 19.82 -4.79
C ALA A 14 13.94 18.59 -4.53
N SER A 15 12.77 18.56 -5.16
CA SER A 15 12.26 17.37 -5.86
C SER A 15 11.86 17.75 -7.29
N LEU A 16 12.79 18.38 -8.01
CA LEU A 16 12.68 18.52 -9.46
C LEU A 16 13.30 17.27 -10.10
N LEU A 17 12.47 16.30 -10.48
CA LEU A 17 12.68 15.50 -11.70
C LEU A 17 11.37 14.78 -12.11
N MET A 18 10.43 15.50 -12.71
CA MET A 18 9.48 14.86 -13.65
C MET A 18 9.54 15.59 -14.98
N GLY A 19 10.75 15.68 -15.53
CA GLY A 19 10.93 15.81 -16.96
C GLY A 19 10.63 14.46 -17.61
N ALA A 20 9.80 14.48 -18.65
CA ALA A 20 9.60 13.41 -19.63
C ALA A 20 9.35 11.98 -19.08
N GLY A 21 8.08 11.60 -18.93
CA GLY A 21 7.66 10.22 -19.20
C GLY A 21 7.24 9.30 -18.03
N CYS A 22 7.21 9.75 -16.77
CA CYS A 22 6.71 8.91 -15.67
C CYS A 22 5.28 9.33 -15.29
N PHE A 23 4.29 8.81 -16.00
CA PHE A 23 2.97 8.67 -15.40
C PHE A 23 3.15 7.77 -14.17
N ILE A 24 2.84 8.24 -12.96
CA ILE A 24 2.80 7.36 -11.79
C ILE A 24 1.66 6.38 -12.06
N SER A 25 2.02 5.20 -12.56
CA SER A 25 1.09 4.11 -12.79
C SER A 25 0.80 3.51 -11.42
N ASN A 26 -0.45 3.56 -10.99
CA ASN A 26 -0.88 2.81 -9.80
C ASN A 26 -0.53 1.33 -10.01
N LEU A 27 0.31 0.80 -9.13
CA LEU A 27 0.70 -0.59 -9.13
C LEU A 27 -0.22 -1.38 -8.19
N PRO A 28 -0.54 -2.64 -8.50
CA PRO A 28 -1.29 -3.45 -7.56
C PRO A 28 -0.41 -3.76 -6.33
N PRO A 29 -1.01 -3.85 -5.13
CA PRO A 29 -0.29 -4.32 -3.97
C PRO A 29 0.13 -5.78 -4.15
N VAL A 30 1.23 -6.16 -3.48
CA VAL A 30 1.81 -7.50 -3.56
C VAL A 30 1.78 -8.14 -2.19
N ILE A 31 1.18 -9.34 -2.08
CA ILE A 31 1.26 -10.18 -0.88
C ILE A 31 2.64 -10.82 -0.81
N THR A 32 3.33 -10.64 0.32
CA THR A 32 4.71 -11.12 0.54
C THR A 32 4.78 -12.30 1.52
N SER A 33 3.72 -12.56 2.29
CA SER A 33 3.66 -13.71 3.20
C SER A 33 3.11 -14.97 2.52
N TYR A 34 3.32 -16.12 3.17
CA TYR A 34 2.87 -17.43 2.69
C TYR A 34 1.92 -18.07 3.71
N PRO A 35 0.70 -18.49 3.31
CA PRO A 35 -0.24 -19.10 4.23
C PRO A 35 0.19 -20.50 4.66
N VAL A 36 -0.16 -20.85 5.90
CA VAL A 36 -0.16 -22.25 6.33
C VAL A 36 -1.32 -22.97 5.63
N LYS A 37 -1.05 -24.02 4.87
CA LYS A 37 -2.07 -24.69 4.04
C LYS A 37 -2.79 -25.85 4.75
N THR A 38 -2.38 -26.16 5.97
CA THR A 38 -2.91 -27.26 6.78
C THR A 38 -3.36 -26.73 8.13
N ALA A 39 -4.52 -27.17 8.60
CA ALA A 39 -5.04 -26.83 9.91
C ALA A 39 -5.38 -28.10 10.69
N THR A 40 -5.31 -28.02 12.02
CA THR A 40 -5.72 -29.10 12.91
C THR A 40 -7.15 -28.85 13.37
N VAL A 41 -8.01 -29.87 13.30
CA VAL A 41 -9.39 -29.78 13.76
C VAL A 41 -9.44 -29.36 15.23
N GLY A 42 -10.27 -28.36 15.53
CA GLY A 42 -10.42 -27.82 16.89
C GLY A 42 -9.36 -26.80 17.31
N VAL A 43 -8.39 -26.50 16.45
CA VAL A 43 -7.40 -25.43 16.67
C VAL A 43 -7.76 -24.24 15.78
N GLU A 44 -7.82 -23.04 16.36
CA GLU A 44 -8.04 -21.80 15.60
C GLU A 44 -6.94 -21.65 14.55
N TYR A 45 -7.34 -21.46 13.30
CA TYR A 45 -6.42 -21.15 12.22
C TYR A 45 -6.09 -19.66 12.29
N THR A 46 -4.82 -19.31 12.31
CA THR A 46 -4.39 -17.91 12.28
C THR A 46 -3.36 -17.70 11.19
N TYR A 47 -3.51 -16.61 10.44
CA TYR A 47 -2.56 -16.23 9.41
C TYR A 47 -2.53 -14.70 9.27
N ASP A 48 -1.32 -14.15 9.30
CA ASP A 48 -1.07 -12.73 9.10
C ASP A 48 -0.69 -12.47 7.64
N VAL A 49 -1.58 -11.78 6.90
CA VAL A 49 -1.33 -11.43 5.50
C VAL A 49 -0.46 -10.19 5.47
N GLU A 50 0.79 -10.36 5.04
CA GLU A 50 1.69 -9.24 4.79
C GLU A 50 1.60 -8.85 3.32
N ALA A 51 1.38 -7.57 3.05
CA ALA A 51 1.42 -7.01 1.71
C ALA A 51 2.17 -5.69 1.69
N THR A 52 2.74 -5.37 0.54
CA THR A 52 3.45 -4.13 0.27
C THR A 52 2.82 -3.42 -0.92
N ASP A 53 2.72 -2.11 -0.83
CA ASP A 53 2.41 -1.24 -1.96
C ASP A 53 3.57 -0.29 -2.22
N SER A 54 3.94 -0.13 -3.49
CA SER A 54 4.95 0.84 -3.92
C SER A 54 4.38 2.26 -4.03
N ASP A 55 3.06 2.39 -4.14
CA ASP A 55 2.34 3.65 -4.11
C ASP A 55 2.14 4.07 -2.65
N ILE A 56 3.14 4.77 -2.11
CA ILE A 56 3.26 5.07 -0.67
C ILE A 56 2.12 5.92 -0.05
N GLU A 57 1.24 6.50 -0.88
CA GLU A 57 0.08 7.27 -0.41
C GLU A 57 -1.19 6.40 -0.25
N ASP A 58 -1.16 5.14 -0.70
CA ASP A 58 -2.31 4.24 -0.66
C ASP A 58 -2.45 3.49 0.67
N VAL A 59 -3.69 3.19 1.03
CA VAL A 59 -4.04 2.40 2.22
C VAL A 59 -4.48 1.01 1.79
N LEU A 60 -3.74 -0.01 2.26
CA LEU A 60 -4.09 -1.40 2.03
C LEU A 60 -5.38 -1.77 2.78
N THR A 61 -6.31 -2.41 2.07
CA THR A 61 -7.53 -2.99 2.64
C THR A 61 -7.63 -4.47 2.27
N TYR A 62 -7.88 -5.31 3.27
CA TYR A 62 -7.90 -6.75 3.13
C TYR A 62 -9.32 -7.31 3.11
N TYR A 63 -9.58 -8.28 2.24
CA TYR A 63 -10.85 -8.99 2.15
C TYR A 63 -10.64 -10.41 1.64
N LEU A 64 -11.50 -11.35 2.06
CA LEU A 64 -11.50 -12.73 1.56
C LEU A 64 -12.51 -12.86 0.43
N THR A 65 -12.09 -13.44 -0.69
CA THR A 65 -12.95 -13.68 -1.85
C THR A 65 -13.62 -15.05 -1.81
N ALA A 66 -12.92 -16.05 -1.29
CA ALA A 66 -13.41 -17.41 -1.09
C ALA A 66 -12.83 -17.97 0.21
N TYR A 67 -13.70 -18.39 1.12
CA TYR A 67 -13.30 -18.83 2.45
C TYR A 67 -14.37 -19.77 3.06
N PRO A 68 -13.98 -20.69 3.96
CA PRO A 68 -14.92 -21.52 4.70
C PRO A 68 -15.80 -20.70 5.65
N ASN A 69 -16.97 -21.24 6.00
CA ASN A 69 -17.82 -20.62 7.02
C ASN A 69 -17.05 -20.53 8.35
N GLY A 70 -17.16 -19.38 9.02
CA GLY A 70 -16.49 -19.08 10.29
C GLY A 70 -15.14 -18.40 10.15
N MET A 71 -14.58 -18.28 8.94
CA MET A 71 -13.34 -17.54 8.72
C MET A 71 -13.61 -16.06 8.49
N ASN A 72 -12.81 -15.19 9.11
CA ASN A 72 -12.84 -13.74 8.98
C ASN A 72 -11.44 -13.17 8.74
N ILE A 73 -11.38 -12.00 8.10
CA ILE A 73 -10.15 -11.20 7.99
C ILE A 73 -10.38 -9.81 8.57
N ASN A 74 -9.40 -9.30 9.31
CA ASN A 74 -9.37 -7.89 9.68
C ASN A 74 -8.96 -7.05 8.46
N SER A 75 -9.82 -6.13 8.04
CA SER A 75 -9.62 -5.34 6.82
C SER A 75 -8.45 -4.36 6.89
N ALA A 76 -8.01 -3.96 8.09
CA ALA A 76 -6.90 -3.03 8.27
C ALA A 76 -5.56 -3.75 8.50
N THR A 77 -5.58 -4.92 9.15
CA THR A 77 -4.35 -5.61 9.54
C THR A 77 -4.04 -6.85 8.72
N GLY A 78 -4.99 -7.38 7.95
CA GLY A 78 -4.78 -8.62 7.19
C GLY A 78 -4.83 -9.90 8.05
N LEU A 79 -5.15 -9.79 9.34
CA LEU A 79 -5.17 -10.95 10.24
C LEU A 79 -6.41 -11.82 10.00
N ILE A 80 -6.18 -13.08 9.65
CA ILE A 80 -7.22 -14.11 9.50
C ILE A 80 -7.39 -14.90 10.80
N LYS A 81 -8.65 -15.15 11.17
CA LYS A 81 -9.09 -16.08 12.23
C LYS A 81 -10.34 -16.85 11.79
#